data_AF-A0A814XMN9-F1
#
_entry.id   AF-A0A814XMN9-F1
#
_cell.length_a   1.000
_cell.length_b   1.000
_cell.length_c   1.000
_cell.angle_alpha   90.00
_cell.angle_beta   90.00
_cell.angle_gamma   90.00
#
_symmetry.space_group_name_H-M   'P 1'
#
loop_
_entity.id
_entity.type
_entity.pdbx_description
1 polymer ?
#
loop_
_entity_poly.entity_id
_entity_poly.type
_entity_poly.pdbx_seq_one_letter_code
_entity_poly.pdbx_strand_id
1 'polypeptide(L)'
;MSLSMSNEDDYVDIINIAMISVLFVVLICGICGNVIVLFVGILRRSYQNNVTNCYIMNLAITDFLFLLISVPLTSYLAIKKVWIFGEFICKMHIYLAHVLLQATCYTLAAMSIDRYLNIVHEPWYRQYRTPKGALIICLLIWTISGIFMFPYDYVLRINVEKINQSSIMLDCTVNNTDSLFSSCLFTFIFYYLLPLLIIGLCYSRVLLYVRHHGHKMAKRLVYGKRRQSIQMKSRRVQRTLLVLTLAFALCWLPIHILELLYCSQLLSNSFYSKHVHILTAARVIAHGLSYFNSCLNPVLYAIFNKSYFSGGL
;
A
#
# COMPACT_ATOMS: atom_id res chain seq x y z
N MET A 1 0.11 37.30 22.49
CA MET A 1 0.33 35.89 22.87
C MET A 1 -0.97 35.08 22.77
N SER A 2 -2.10 35.55 23.32
CA SER A 2 -3.42 34.92 23.09
C SER A 2 -3.92 34.97 21.64
N LEU A 3 -3.75 36.11 20.96
CA LEU A 3 -4.11 36.29 19.54
C LEU A 3 -3.22 35.51 18.55
N SER A 4 -1.98 35.18 18.93
CA SER A 4 -1.10 34.33 18.11
C SER A 4 -1.42 32.85 18.28
N MET A 5 -1.76 32.42 19.50
CA MET A 5 -2.22 31.06 19.78
C MET A 5 -3.59 30.76 19.13
N SER A 6 -4.54 31.70 19.12
CA SER A 6 -5.84 31.49 18.45
C SER A 6 -5.70 31.31 16.94
N ASN A 7 -4.81 32.08 16.31
CA ASN A 7 -4.54 31.94 14.88
C ASN A 7 -3.84 30.61 14.58
N GLU A 8 -2.91 30.16 15.45
CA GLU A 8 -2.20 28.87 15.29
C GLU A 8 -3.14 27.67 15.38
N ASP A 9 -4.11 27.69 16.29
CA ASP A 9 -5.14 26.65 16.40
C ASP A 9 -6.08 26.65 15.18
N ASP A 10 -6.50 27.83 14.70
CA ASP A 10 -7.31 27.97 13.49
C ASP A 10 -6.62 27.40 12.24
N TYR A 11 -5.30 27.61 12.08
CA TYR A 11 -4.55 27.04 10.96
C TYR A 11 -4.48 25.51 11.00
N VAL A 12 -4.28 24.93 12.18
CA VAL A 12 -4.25 23.46 12.35
C VAL A 12 -5.61 22.87 12.03
N ASP A 13 -6.69 23.52 12.45
CA ASP A 13 -8.05 23.06 12.17
C ASP A 13 -8.42 23.17 10.69
N ILE A 14 -8.00 24.24 9.99
CA ILE A 14 -8.16 24.36 8.53
C ILE A 14 -7.42 23.23 7.80
N ILE A 15 -6.18 22.93 8.19
CA ILE A 15 -5.40 21.83 7.60
C ILE A 15 -6.09 20.48 7.84
N ASN A 16 -6.63 20.27 9.04
CA ASN A 16 -7.37 19.05 9.37
C ASN A 16 -8.66 18.91 8.56
N ILE A 17 -9.44 19.99 8.39
CA ILE A 17 -10.66 19.98 7.56
C ILE A 17 -10.32 19.67 6.09
N ALA A 18 -9.28 20.30 5.55
CA ALA A 18 -8.82 20.04 4.19
C ALA A 18 -8.39 18.57 4.02
N MET A 19 -7.64 18.03 4.99
CA MET A 19 -7.25 16.63 5.02
C MET A 19 -8.45 15.69 4.99
N ILE A 20 -9.41 15.89 5.89
CA ILE A 20 -10.60 15.03 5.99
C ILE A 20 -11.38 15.05 4.68
N SER A 21 -11.50 16.22 4.05
CA SER A 21 -12.15 16.36 2.75
C SER A 21 -11.44 15.52 1.67
N VAL A 22 -10.10 15.58 1.63
CA VAL A 22 -9.30 14.76 0.71
C VAL A 22 -9.42 13.27 1.03
N LEU A 23 -9.31 12.88 2.30
CA LEU A 23 -9.43 11.49 2.75
C LEU A 23 -10.81 10.90 2.46
N PHE A 24 -11.87 11.71 2.56
CA PHE A 24 -13.22 11.30 2.21
C PHE A 24 -13.35 11.03 0.70
N VAL A 25 -12.79 11.90 -0.15
CA VAL A 25 -12.75 11.66 -1.60
C VAL A 25 -11.94 10.40 -1.93
N VAL A 26 -10.78 10.21 -1.30
CA VAL A 26 -9.96 9.00 -1.44
C VAL A 26 -10.74 7.76 -1.02
N LEU A 27 -11.45 7.81 0.11
CA LEU A 27 -12.28 6.70 0.60
C LEU A 27 -13.36 6.31 -0.41
N ILE A 28 -14.14 7.28 -0.90
CA ILE A 28 -15.23 7.00 -1.85
C ILE A 28 -14.66 6.47 -3.17
N CYS A 29 -13.68 7.16 -3.76
CA CYS A 29 -13.08 6.73 -5.02
C CYS A 29 -12.43 5.35 -4.92
N GLY A 30 -11.70 5.11 -3.84
CA GLY A 30 -10.99 3.86 -3.60
C GLY A 30 -11.93 2.70 -3.30
N ILE A 31 -12.97 2.90 -2.48
CA ILE A 31 -14.01 1.87 -2.24
C ILE A 31 -14.71 1.55 -3.56
N CYS A 32 -15.23 2.55 -4.27
CA CYS A 32 -15.94 2.33 -5.53
C CYS A 32 -15.07 1.59 -6.55
N GLY A 33 -13.83 2.05 -6.75
CA GLY A 33 -12.90 1.43 -7.70
C GLY A 33 -12.58 -0.03 -7.35
N ASN A 34 -12.26 -0.32 -6.09
CA ASN A 34 -11.90 -1.67 -5.68
C ASN A 34 -13.12 -2.61 -5.64
N VAL A 35 -14.30 -2.13 -5.25
CA VAL A 35 -15.56 -2.90 -5.34
C VAL A 35 -15.89 -3.27 -6.78
N ILE A 36 -15.72 -2.34 -7.73
CA ILE A 36 -15.90 -2.64 -9.16
C ILE A 36 -14.92 -3.73 -9.62
N VAL A 37 -13.65 -3.66 -9.21
CA VAL A 37 -12.65 -4.67 -9.52
C VAL A 37 -13.07 -6.04 -9.00
N LEU A 38 -13.49 -6.13 -7.73
CA LEU A 38 -14.00 -7.36 -7.11
C LEU A 38 -15.25 -7.89 -7.82
N PHE A 39 -16.22 -7.04 -8.09
CA PHE A 39 -17.48 -7.39 -8.75
C PHE A 39 -17.23 -8.00 -10.14
N VAL A 40 -16.41 -7.35 -10.97
CA VAL A 40 -16.02 -7.87 -12.29
C VAL A 40 -15.27 -9.20 -12.16
N GLY A 41 -14.39 -9.32 -11.17
CA GLY A 41 -13.60 -10.52 -10.95
C GLY A 41 -14.41 -11.74 -10.51
N ILE A 42 -15.45 -11.52 -9.71
CA ILE A 42 -16.35 -12.58 -9.23
C ILE A 42 -17.31 -13.02 -10.34
N LEU A 43 -17.89 -12.10 -11.10
CA LEU A 43 -18.90 -12.43 -12.10
C LEU A 43 -18.34 -13.10 -13.36
N ARG A 44 -17.09 -12.78 -13.75
CA ARG A 44 -16.52 -13.28 -15.01
C ARG A 44 -15.70 -14.55 -14.77
N ARG A 45 -16.25 -15.72 -15.11
CA ARG A 45 -15.54 -17.01 -14.96
C ARG A 45 -14.20 -17.08 -15.71
N SER A 46 -14.11 -16.42 -16.87
CA SER A 46 -12.84 -16.27 -17.61
C SER A 46 -11.77 -15.52 -16.79
N TYR A 47 -12.19 -14.61 -15.91
CA TYR A 47 -11.33 -13.85 -15.02
C TYR A 47 -10.72 -14.73 -13.92
N GLN A 48 -11.53 -15.61 -13.31
CA GLN A 48 -11.13 -16.54 -12.26
C GLN A 48 -10.07 -17.57 -12.70
N ASN A 49 -10.04 -17.89 -14.00
CA ASN A 49 -9.10 -18.86 -14.56
C ASN A 49 -7.72 -18.29 -14.92
N ASN A 50 -7.42 -17.05 -14.53
CA ASN A 50 -6.15 -16.38 -14.85
C ASN A 50 -5.37 -16.01 -13.57
N VAL A 51 -4.13 -16.48 -13.49
CA VAL A 51 -3.21 -16.24 -12.37
C VAL A 51 -3.05 -14.75 -12.03
N THR A 52 -2.89 -13.90 -13.04
CA THR A 52 -2.71 -12.46 -12.81
C THR A 52 -3.95 -11.83 -12.19
N ASN A 53 -5.12 -12.34 -12.55
CA ASN A 53 -6.38 -11.84 -12.05
C ASN A 53 -6.62 -12.24 -10.59
N CYS A 54 -6.11 -13.39 -10.14
CA CYS A 54 -6.09 -13.75 -8.72
C CYS A 54 -5.32 -12.71 -7.88
N TYR A 55 -4.15 -12.28 -8.35
CA TYR A 55 -3.39 -11.23 -7.66
C TYR A 55 -4.08 -9.86 -7.70
N ILE A 56 -4.73 -9.50 -8.82
CA ILE A 56 -5.52 -8.26 -8.91
C ILE A 56 -6.69 -8.29 -7.92
N MET A 57 -7.37 -9.43 -7.78
CA MET A 57 -8.42 -9.59 -6.77
C MET A 57 -7.85 -9.46 -5.36
N ASN A 58 -6.70 -10.08 -5.06
CA ASN A 58 -6.07 -9.95 -3.74
C ASN A 58 -5.72 -8.48 -3.43
N LEU A 59 -5.18 -7.73 -4.39
CA LEU A 59 -4.93 -6.30 -4.25
C LEU A 59 -6.21 -5.51 -3.98
N ALA A 60 -7.30 -5.79 -4.70
CA ALA A 60 -8.56 -5.11 -4.47
C ALA A 60 -9.16 -5.42 -3.09
N ILE A 61 -8.96 -6.63 -2.56
CA ILE A 61 -9.37 -6.98 -1.19
C ILE A 61 -8.56 -6.18 -0.17
N THR A 62 -7.22 -6.19 -0.30
CA THR A 62 -6.35 -5.50 0.66
C THR A 62 -6.59 -4.00 0.64
N ASP A 63 -6.71 -3.38 -0.53
CA ASP A 63 -6.99 -1.95 -0.70
C ASP A 63 -8.37 -1.55 -0.16
N PHE A 64 -9.41 -2.34 -0.47
CA PHE A 64 -10.76 -2.10 0.04
C PHE A 64 -10.80 -2.12 1.57
N LEU A 65 -10.24 -3.16 2.19
CA LEU A 65 -10.20 -3.30 3.64
C LEU A 65 -9.33 -2.21 4.29
N PHE A 66 -8.19 -1.88 3.65
CA PHE A 66 -7.28 -0.86 4.17
C PHE A 66 -7.96 0.50 4.25
N LEU A 67 -8.67 0.90 3.19
CA LEU A 67 -9.43 2.14 3.16
C LEU A 67 -10.60 2.12 4.14
N LEU A 68 -11.38 1.03 4.17
CA LEU A 68 -12.56 0.90 5.02
C LEU A 68 -12.24 1.01 6.51
N ILE A 69 -11.12 0.42 6.94
CA ILE A 69 -10.73 0.37 8.35
C ILE A 69 -9.91 1.61 8.73
N SER A 70 -8.87 1.92 7.95
CA SER A 70 -7.86 2.89 8.36
C SER A 70 -8.33 4.33 8.21
N VAL A 71 -8.99 4.68 7.10
CA VAL A 71 -9.35 6.08 6.83
C VAL A 71 -10.32 6.64 7.87
N PRO A 72 -11.41 5.96 8.27
CA PRO A 72 -12.32 6.49 9.30
C PRO A 72 -11.64 6.68 10.65
N LEU A 73 -10.81 5.73 11.08
CA LEU A 73 -10.14 5.77 12.38
C LEU A 73 -9.03 6.84 12.42
N THR A 74 -8.25 6.97 11.35
CA THR A 74 -7.26 8.05 11.21
C THR A 74 -7.94 9.42 11.15
N SER A 75 -9.07 9.54 10.44
CA SER A 75 -9.84 10.79 10.39
C SER A 75 -10.42 11.16 11.77
N TYR A 76 -10.93 10.17 12.51
CA TYR A 76 -11.41 10.36 13.87
C TYR A 76 -10.31 10.88 14.80
N LEU A 77 -9.14 10.24 14.79
CA LEU A 77 -7.98 10.64 15.58
C LEU A 77 -7.50 12.05 15.21
N ALA A 78 -7.50 12.41 13.93
CA ALA A 78 -7.12 13.74 13.48
C ALA A 78 -8.05 14.85 14.01
N ILE A 79 -9.37 14.59 14.09
CA ILE A 79 -10.36 15.56 14.58
C ILE A 79 -10.39 15.62 16.10
N LYS A 80 -10.54 14.46 16.74
CA LYS A 80 -10.84 14.38 18.16
C LYS A 80 -9.59 14.46 19.03
N LYS A 81 -8.41 14.14 18.48
CA LYS A 81 -7.13 14.12 19.20
C LYS A 81 -7.18 13.26 20.48
N VAL A 82 -8.12 12.32 20.56
CA VAL A 82 -8.35 11.41 21.69
C VAL A 82 -8.84 10.07 21.18
N TRP A 83 -8.35 8.98 21.75
CA TRP A 83 -8.80 7.63 21.43
C TRP A 83 -9.85 7.10 22.43
N ILE A 84 -11.09 6.86 21.99
CA ILE A 84 -12.19 6.38 22.86
C ILE A 84 -12.58 4.91 22.64
N PHE A 85 -12.04 4.25 21.63
CA PHE A 85 -12.48 2.91 21.21
C PHE A 85 -11.85 1.76 22.03
N GLY A 86 -11.11 2.09 23.09
CA GLY A 86 -10.44 1.13 23.97
C GLY A 86 -9.18 0.50 23.36
N GLU A 87 -8.43 -0.23 24.19
CA GLU A 87 -7.10 -0.78 23.84
C GLU A 87 -7.17 -1.85 22.75
N PHE A 88 -8.22 -2.67 22.75
CA PHE A 88 -8.38 -3.72 21.74
C PHE A 88 -8.46 -3.12 20.33
N ILE A 89 -9.33 -2.13 20.11
CA ILE A 89 -9.47 -1.49 18.80
C ILE A 89 -8.19 -0.71 18.47
N CYS A 90 -7.54 -0.07 19.47
CA CYS A 90 -6.26 0.63 19.31
C CYS A 90 -5.19 -0.27 18.68
N LYS A 91 -5.03 -1.47 19.23
CA LYS A 91 -4.09 -2.48 18.75
C LYS A 91 -4.50 -3.03 17.39
N MET A 92 -5.75 -3.50 17.29
CA MET A 92 -6.25 -4.19 16.10
C MET A 92 -6.28 -3.32 14.85
N HIS A 93 -6.63 -2.05 14.93
CA HIS A 93 -6.66 -1.21 13.73
C HIS A 93 -5.27 -0.94 13.16
N ILE A 94 -4.28 -0.71 14.03
CA ILE A 94 -2.89 -0.52 13.61
C ILE A 94 -2.31 -1.82 13.07
N TYR A 95 -2.55 -2.94 13.76
CA TYR A 95 -2.18 -4.28 13.30
C TYR A 95 -2.74 -4.56 11.91
N LEU A 96 -4.06 -4.42 11.71
CA LEU A 96 -4.70 -4.70 10.43
C LEU A 96 -4.22 -3.75 9.33
N ALA A 97 -4.03 -2.46 9.61
CA ALA A 97 -3.53 -1.49 8.64
C ALA A 97 -2.18 -1.93 8.05
N HIS A 98 -1.25 -2.37 8.91
CA HIS A 98 0.06 -2.85 8.48
C HIS A 98 0.00 -4.22 7.78
N VAL A 99 -0.82 -5.16 8.27
CA VAL A 99 -1.01 -6.45 7.60
C VAL A 99 -1.54 -6.26 6.18
N LEU A 100 -2.55 -5.40 6.02
CA LEU A 100 -3.16 -5.09 4.72
C LEU A 100 -2.17 -4.41 3.78
N LEU A 101 -1.41 -3.43 4.29
CA LEU A 101 -0.33 -2.80 3.55
C LEU A 101 0.70 -3.83 3.07
N GLN A 102 1.21 -4.65 3.98
CA GLN A 102 2.25 -5.63 3.67
C GLN A 102 1.73 -6.66 2.67
N ALA A 103 0.48 -7.09 2.80
CA ALA A 103 -0.16 -7.98 1.85
C ALA A 103 -0.27 -7.35 0.45
N THR A 104 -0.62 -6.06 0.35
CA THR A 104 -0.59 -5.29 -0.91
C THR A 104 0.82 -5.32 -1.53
N CYS A 105 1.86 -5.01 -0.76
CA CYS A 105 3.24 -4.93 -1.24
C CYS A 105 3.78 -6.28 -1.72
N TYR A 106 3.57 -7.33 -0.92
CA TYR A 106 3.99 -8.68 -1.29
C TYR A 106 3.18 -9.24 -2.46
N THR A 107 1.94 -8.81 -2.65
CA THR A 107 1.19 -9.14 -3.87
C THR A 107 1.82 -8.51 -5.11
N LEU A 108 2.22 -7.24 -5.05
CA LEU A 108 2.97 -6.59 -6.15
C LEU A 108 4.29 -7.33 -6.42
N ALA A 109 5.03 -7.72 -5.37
CA ALA A 109 6.24 -8.51 -5.50
C ALA A 109 5.99 -9.89 -6.15
N ALA A 110 4.94 -10.60 -5.72
CA ALA A 110 4.54 -11.87 -6.30
C ALA A 110 4.13 -11.74 -7.77
N MET A 111 3.44 -10.66 -8.15
CA MET A 111 3.13 -10.36 -9.55
C MET A 111 4.40 -10.12 -10.37
N SER A 112 5.38 -9.40 -9.83
CA SER A 112 6.67 -9.17 -10.49
C SER A 112 7.47 -10.47 -10.65
N ILE A 113 7.47 -11.34 -9.65
CA ILE A 113 8.08 -12.68 -9.71
C ILE A 113 7.37 -13.54 -10.76
N ASP A 114 6.03 -13.64 -10.75
CA ASP A 114 5.25 -14.37 -11.76
C ASP A 114 5.62 -13.93 -13.17
N ARG A 115 5.77 -12.61 -13.37
CA ARG A 115 6.19 -12.06 -14.67
C ARG A 115 7.62 -12.39 -15.04
N TYR A 116 8.55 -12.26 -14.09
CA TYR A 116 9.94 -12.62 -14.32
C TYR A 116 10.06 -14.09 -14.73
N LEU A 117 9.46 -15.00 -13.96
CA LEU A 117 9.49 -16.43 -14.24
C LEU A 117 8.81 -16.78 -15.57
N ASN A 118 7.66 -16.17 -15.86
CA ASN A 118 6.94 -16.41 -17.11
C ASN A 118 7.65 -15.88 -18.36
N ILE A 119 8.52 -14.86 -18.25
CA ILE A 119 9.23 -14.29 -19.40
C ILE A 119 10.61 -14.94 -19.59
N VAL A 120 11.35 -15.12 -18.49
CA VAL A 120 12.76 -15.52 -18.53
C VAL A 120 12.92 -17.04 -18.51
N HIS A 121 12.04 -17.73 -17.79
CA HIS A 121 12.11 -19.19 -17.55
C HIS A 121 10.99 -19.97 -18.26
N GLU A 122 10.39 -19.38 -19.31
CA GLU A 122 9.53 -20.12 -20.24
C GLU A 122 10.40 -21.13 -21.03
N PRO A 123 10.01 -22.41 -21.19
CA PRO A 123 8.68 -23.01 -20.95
C PRO A 123 8.46 -23.66 -19.58
N TRP A 124 9.51 -23.88 -18.77
CA TRP A 124 9.43 -24.62 -17.52
C TRP A 124 8.38 -24.06 -16.54
N TYR A 125 8.28 -22.74 -16.41
CA TYR A 125 7.34 -22.13 -15.47
C TYR A 125 5.87 -22.30 -15.87
N ARG A 126 5.57 -22.53 -17.15
CA ARG A 126 4.21 -22.56 -17.69
C ARG A 126 3.32 -23.60 -17.00
N GLN A 127 3.87 -24.75 -16.63
CA GLN A 127 3.12 -25.83 -15.96
C GLN A 127 2.79 -25.51 -14.49
N TYR A 128 3.59 -24.66 -13.83
CA TYR A 128 3.39 -24.26 -12.43
C TYR A 128 2.48 -23.04 -12.30
N ARG A 129 2.37 -22.24 -13.36
CA ARG A 129 1.57 -21.01 -13.40
C ARG A 129 0.07 -21.30 -13.47
N THR A 130 -0.52 -21.62 -12.31
CA THR A 130 -1.94 -21.99 -12.17
C THR A 130 -2.69 -21.06 -11.20
N PRO A 131 -4.02 -20.86 -11.39
CA PRO A 131 -4.83 -20.05 -10.46
C PRO A 131 -4.83 -20.59 -9.03
N LYS A 132 -4.83 -21.91 -8.87
CA LYS A 132 -4.69 -22.55 -7.54
C LYS A 132 -3.36 -22.20 -6.89
N GLY A 133 -2.26 -22.22 -7.64
CA GLY A 133 -0.95 -21.77 -7.16
C GLY A 133 -0.96 -20.30 -6.73
N ALA A 134 -1.58 -19.41 -7.51
CA ALA A 134 -1.71 -18.01 -7.12
C ALA A 134 -2.52 -17.82 -5.83
N LEU A 135 -3.61 -18.58 -5.64
CA LEU A 135 -4.39 -18.54 -4.41
C LEU A 135 -3.56 -18.98 -3.20
N ILE A 136 -2.79 -20.06 -3.33
CA ILE A 136 -1.87 -20.52 -2.27
C ILE A 136 -0.86 -19.42 -1.95
N ILE A 137 -0.27 -18.79 -2.97
CA ILE A 137 0.66 -17.66 -2.77
C ILE A 137 -0.03 -16.50 -2.03
N CYS A 138 -1.27 -16.16 -2.37
CA CYS A 138 -2.02 -15.12 -1.65
C CYS A 138 -2.21 -15.52 -0.17
N LEU A 139 -2.62 -16.75 0.13
CA LEU A 139 -2.77 -17.23 1.51
C LEU A 139 -1.45 -17.18 2.29
N LEU A 140 -0.33 -17.52 1.65
CA LEU A 140 1.00 -17.40 2.25
C LEU A 140 1.35 -15.93 2.53
N ILE A 141 1.03 -15.02 1.61
CA ILE A 141 1.21 -13.58 1.82
C ILE A 141 0.45 -13.12 3.07
N TRP A 142 -0.85 -13.44 3.19
CA TRP A 142 -1.64 -13.09 4.37
C TRP A 142 -1.06 -13.65 5.66
N THR A 143 -0.61 -14.91 5.63
CA THR A 143 -0.03 -15.58 6.79
C THR A 143 1.29 -14.92 7.21
N ILE A 144 2.20 -14.70 6.27
CA ILE A 144 3.49 -14.04 6.52
C ILE A 144 3.25 -12.62 7.03
N SER A 145 2.32 -11.88 6.42
CA SER A 145 2.01 -10.52 6.84
C SER A 145 1.45 -10.46 8.25
N GLY A 146 0.52 -11.36 8.58
CA GLY A 146 -0.02 -11.49 9.93
C GLY A 146 1.06 -11.81 10.96
N ILE A 147 1.97 -12.74 10.64
CA ILE A 147 3.06 -13.14 11.54
C ILE A 147 4.03 -11.98 11.79
N PHE A 148 4.45 -11.29 10.72
CA PHE A 148 5.46 -10.24 10.82
C PHE A 148 4.98 -9.01 11.57
N MET A 149 3.67 -8.81 11.73
CA MET A 149 3.12 -7.65 12.43
C MET A 149 2.95 -7.87 13.95
N PHE A 150 3.01 -9.12 14.44
CA PHE A 150 2.87 -9.39 15.89
C PHE A 150 3.87 -8.65 16.79
N PRO A 151 5.18 -8.52 16.45
CA PRO A 151 6.12 -7.80 17.29
C PRO A 151 5.75 -6.34 17.51
N TYR A 152 5.21 -5.67 16.49
CA TYR A 152 4.79 -4.27 16.59
C TYR A 152 3.55 -4.14 17.48
N ASP A 153 2.55 -5.00 17.30
CA ASP A 153 1.33 -5.02 18.12
C ASP A 153 1.61 -5.31 19.60
N TYR A 154 2.55 -6.23 19.86
CA TYR A 154 2.94 -6.59 21.23
C TYR A 154 3.49 -5.40 22.02
N VAL A 155 4.13 -4.44 21.34
CA VAL A 155 4.81 -3.29 21.96
C VAL A 155 3.89 -2.04 22.04
N LEU A 156 2.82 -2.01 21.24
CA LEU A 156 1.84 -0.92 21.20
C LEU A 156 0.96 -0.89 22.47
N ARG A 157 0.76 0.28 23.07
CA ARG A 157 -0.10 0.47 24.26
C ARG A 157 -0.96 1.71 24.10
N ILE A 158 -2.00 1.82 24.93
CA ILE A 158 -2.66 3.11 25.15
C ILE A 158 -1.89 3.85 26.22
N ASN A 159 -1.46 5.07 25.90
CA ASN A 159 -0.82 5.98 26.81
C ASN A 159 -1.78 7.08 27.23
N VAL A 160 -1.74 7.38 28.53
CA VAL A 160 -2.60 8.37 29.18
C VAL A 160 -1.73 9.59 29.46
N GLU A 161 -1.78 10.58 28.58
CA GLU A 161 -1.14 11.87 28.84
C GLU A 161 -2.16 12.82 29.50
N LYS A 162 -1.82 13.33 30.68
CA LYS A 162 -2.59 14.40 31.32
C LYS A 162 -2.12 15.73 30.74
N ILE A 163 -2.97 16.37 29.94
CA ILE A 163 -2.68 17.69 29.35
C ILE A 163 -2.93 18.79 30.39
N ASN A 164 -3.93 18.63 31.26
CA ASN A 164 -4.26 19.50 32.41
C ASN A 164 -4.96 18.70 33.53
N GLN A 165 -5.30 19.32 34.68
CA GLN A 165 -6.05 18.66 35.77
C GLN A 165 -7.43 18.10 35.35
N SER A 166 -7.94 18.48 34.18
CA SER A 166 -9.28 18.14 33.68
C SER A 166 -9.31 17.42 32.32
N SER A 167 -8.18 17.29 31.60
CA SER A 167 -8.14 16.68 30.26
C SER A 167 -7.13 15.54 30.13
N ILE A 168 -7.63 14.40 29.67
CA ILE A 168 -6.88 13.17 29.42
C ILE A 168 -6.79 12.99 27.90
N MET A 169 -5.57 12.95 27.36
CA MET A 169 -5.30 12.47 26.00
C MET A 169 -4.95 10.99 26.07
N LEU A 170 -5.72 10.20 25.33
CA LEU A 170 -5.46 8.78 25.12
C LEU A 170 -4.81 8.66 23.75
N ASP A 171 -3.51 8.38 23.72
CA ASP A 171 -2.75 8.16 22.49
C ASP A 171 -2.37 6.68 22.34
N CYS A 172 -2.37 6.20 21.11
CA CYS A 172 -2.04 4.82 20.76
C CYS A 172 -0.55 4.75 20.39
N THR A 173 0.34 4.71 21.39
CA THR A 173 1.79 4.79 21.19
C THR A 173 2.58 3.72 21.93
N VAL A 174 3.83 3.54 21.51
CA VAL A 174 4.78 2.61 22.14
C VAL A 174 5.41 3.28 23.36
N ASN A 175 5.45 2.58 24.49
CA ASN A 175 5.99 3.11 25.75
C ASN A 175 7.53 3.14 25.84
N ASN A 176 8.24 2.34 25.05
CA ASN A 176 9.69 2.22 25.14
C ASN A 176 10.35 2.67 23.83
N THR A 177 11.16 3.73 23.91
CA THR A 177 11.77 4.43 22.77
C THR A 177 12.73 3.55 21.98
N ASP A 178 13.50 2.68 22.64
CA ASP A 178 14.45 1.78 21.97
C ASP A 178 13.71 0.69 21.18
N SER A 179 12.64 0.16 21.76
CA SER A 179 11.76 -0.80 21.09
C SER A 179 10.98 -0.17 19.94
N LEU A 180 10.66 1.14 20.03
CA LEU A 180 9.99 1.89 18.98
C LEU A 180 10.89 2.05 17.75
N PHE A 181 12.14 2.49 17.91
CA PHE A 181 13.05 2.68 16.77
C PHE A 181 13.32 1.38 16.02
N SER A 182 13.58 0.29 16.75
CA SER A 182 13.81 -1.04 16.16
C SER A 182 12.56 -1.54 15.42
N SER A 183 11.36 -1.27 15.94
CA SER A 183 10.10 -1.61 15.27
C SER A 183 9.89 -0.79 13.99
N CYS A 184 10.18 0.52 14.01
CA CYS A 184 10.05 1.37 12.81
C CYS A 184 11.07 1.00 11.72
N LEU A 185 12.31 0.65 12.11
CA LEU A 185 13.31 0.11 11.18
C LEU A 185 12.87 -1.23 10.58
N PHE A 186 12.33 -2.13 11.40
CA PHE A 186 11.80 -3.41 10.94
C PHE A 186 10.68 -3.21 9.91
N THR A 187 9.69 -2.37 10.21
CA THR A 187 8.61 -1.99 9.30
C THR A 187 9.18 -1.41 8.00
N PHE A 188 10.11 -0.46 8.07
CA PHE A 188 10.71 0.14 6.88
C PHE A 188 11.45 -0.89 5.99
N ILE A 189 12.23 -1.78 6.60
CA ILE A 189 13.00 -2.78 5.85
C ILE A 189 12.07 -3.83 5.22
N PHE A 190 11.23 -4.46 6.03
CA PHE A 190 10.46 -5.62 5.58
C PHE A 190 9.20 -5.25 4.81
N TYR A 191 8.61 -4.08 5.08
CA TYR A 191 7.32 -3.69 4.49
C TYR A 191 7.49 -2.72 3.32
N TYR A 192 8.61 -1.99 3.26
CA TYR A 192 8.90 -1.05 2.17
C TYR A 192 10.10 -1.48 1.32
N LEU A 193 11.30 -1.61 1.89
CA LEU A 193 12.52 -1.85 1.11
C LEU A 193 12.58 -3.25 0.46
N LEU A 194 12.24 -4.31 1.21
CA LEU A 194 12.33 -5.69 0.73
C LEU A 194 11.39 -5.95 -0.47
N PRO A 195 10.09 -5.60 -0.44
CA PRO A 195 9.23 -5.69 -1.62
C PRO A 195 9.80 -4.94 -2.82
N LEU A 196 10.26 -3.69 -2.62
CA LEU A 196 10.82 -2.87 -3.69
C LEU A 196 12.10 -3.47 -4.28
N LEU A 197 12.96 -4.04 -3.46
CA LEU A 197 14.16 -4.73 -3.90
C LEU A 197 13.80 -5.94 -4.77
N ILE A 198 12.89 -6.79 -4.30
CA ILE A 198 12.41 -7.97 -5.05
C ILE A 198 11.85 -7.53 -6.41
N ILE A 199 10.98 -6.53 -6.40
CA ILE A 199 10.34 -6.00 -7.61
C ILE A 199 11.39 -5.40 -8.57
N GLY A 200 12.30 -4.58 -8.05
CA GLY A 200 13.36 -3.93 -8.82
C GLY A 200 14.30 -4.94 -9.47
N LEU A 201 14.69 -5.99 -8.73
CA LEU A 201 15.49 -7.10 -9.26
C LEU A 201 14.74 -7.86 -10.36
N CYS A 202 13.46 -8.19 -10.15
CA CYS A 202 12.63 -8.87 -11.15
C CYS A 202 12.55 -8.04 -12.45
N TYR A 203 12.27 -6.74 -12.37
CA TYR A 203 12.21 -5.89 -13.56
C TYR A 203 13.56 -5.75 -14.26
N SER A 204 14.63 -5.57 -13.49
CA SER A 204 15.97 -5.47 -14.05
C SER A 204 16.33 -6.72 -14.84
N ARG A 205 16.05 -7.90 -14.29
CA ARG A 205 16.28 -9.17 -14.97
C ARG A 205 15.40 -9.36 -16.21
N VAL A 206 14.12 -8.97 -16.16
CA VAL A 206 13.24 -9.00 -17.34
C VAL A 206 13.77 -8.06 -18.44
N LEU A 207 14.17 -6.84 -18.08
CA LEU A 207 14.68 -5.87 -19.04
C LEU A 207 15.96 -6.37 -19.71
N LEU A 208 16.91 -6.90 -18.93
CA LEU A 208 18.14 -7.48 -19.45
C LEU A 208 17.85 -8.67 -20.38
N TYR A 209 16.94 -9.56 -19.97
CA TYR A 209 16.54 -10.69 -20.81
C TYR A 209 15.96 -10.23 -22.15
N VAL A 210 15.03 -9.27 -22.12
CA VAL A 210 14.41 -8.72 -23.34
C VAL A 210 15.43 -7.99 -24.21
N ARG A 211 16.43 -7.31 -23.65
CA ARG A 211 17.52 -6.67 -24.42
C ARG A 211 18.39 -7.72 -25.13
N HIS A 212 18.84 -8.74 -24.42
CA HIS A 212 19.71 -9.79 -24.99
C HIS A 212 18.99 -10.74 -25.95
N HIS A 213 17.74 -11.10 -25.66
CA HIS A 213 16.98 -12.09 -26.44
C HIS A 213 15.91 -11.46 -27.34
N GLY A 214 15.80 -10.13 -27.34
CA GLY A 214 14.78 -9.38 -28.07
C GLY A 214 14.79 -9.64 -29.56
N HIS A 215 15.97 -9.80 -30.17
CA HIS A 215 16.09 -10.08 -31.60
C HIS A 215 15.58 -11.48 -31.99
N LYS A 216 15.81 -12.49 -31.12
CA LYS A 216 15.26 -13.85 -31.30
C LYS A 216 13.74 -13.87 -31.06
N MET A 217 13.25 -13.09 -30.10
CA MET A 217 11.81 -12.91 -29.87
C MET A 217 11.13 -12.18 -31.04
N ALA A 218 11.73 -11.12 -31.56
CA ALA A 218 11.23 -10.36 -32.70
C ALA A 218 11.12 -11.23 -33.97
N LYS A 219 12.15 -12.05 -34.27
CA LYS A 219 12.07 -13.01 -35.39
C LYS A 219 10.91 -14.00 -35.23
N ARG A 220 10.62 -14.48 -34.00
CA ARG A 220 9.48 -15.38 -33.73
C ARG A 220 8.10 -14.68 -33.81
N LEU A 221 8.06 -13.36 -33.73
CA LEU A 221 6.82 -12.57 -33.81
C LEU A 221 6.37 -12.30 -35.25
N VAL A 222 7.32 -12.13 -36.18
CA VAL A 222 7.04 -11.82 -37.60
C VAL A 222 6.20 -12.92 -38.27
N TYR A 223 6.34 -14.17 -37.83
CA TYR A 223 5.64 -15.32 -38.41
C TYR A 223 4.26 -15.62 -37.78
N GLY A 224 3.72 -14.81 -36.86
CA GLY A 224 2.41 -15.12 -36.26
C GLY A 224 1.67 -13.96 -35.59
N LYS A 225 0.58 -13.48 -36.24
CA LYS A 225 -0.32 -12.41 -35.74
C LYS A 225 -0.84 -12.68 -34.30
N ARG A 226 -1.16 -13.94 -33.96
CA ARG A 226 -1.62 -14.33 -32.61
C ARG A 226 -0.52 -14.19 -31.54
N ARG A 227 0.75 -14.47 -31.88
CA ARG A 227 1.88 -14.37 -30.95
C ARG A 227 2.25 -12.90 -30.70
N GLN A 228 2.14 -12.07 -31.73
CA GLN A 228 2.34 -10.62 -31.63
C GLN A 228 1.34 -9.95 -30.69
N SER A 229 0.05 -10.30 -30.76
CA SER A 229 -0.97 -9.74 -29.86
C SER A 229 -0.77 -10.18 -28.41
N ILE A 230 -0.38 -11.43 -28.16
CA ILE A 230 -0.04 -11.94 -26.82
C ILE A 230 1.16 -11.17 -26.24
N GLN A 231 2.21 -10.93 -27.02
CA GLN A 231 3.40 -10.24 -26.53
C GLN A 231 3.15 -8.74 -26.30
N MET A 232 2.32 -8.08 -27.13
CA MET A 232 1.87 -6.71 -26.87
C MET A 232 1.06 -6.60 -25.57
N LYS A 233 0.16 -7.54 -25.31
CA LYS A 233 -0.56 -7.63 -24.03
C LYS A 233 0.41 -7.81 -22.86
N SER A 234 1.40 -8.70 -22.99
CA SER A 234 2.43 -8.92 -21.97
C SER A 234 3.24 -7.66 -21.64
N ARG A 235 3.67 -6.90 -22.66
CA ARG A 235 4.40 -5.62 -22.47
C ARG A 235 3.54 -4.58 -21.76
N ARG A 236 2.26 -4.49 -22.09
CA ARG A 236 1.33 -3.58 -21.40
C ARG A 236 1.22 -3.94 -19.93
N VAL A 237 1.00 -5.21 -19.60
CA VAL A 237 0.93 -5.65 -18.20
C VAL A 237 2.23 -5.36 -17.45
N GLN A 238 3.40 -5.60 -18.06
CA GLN A 238 4.68 -5.25 -17.45
C GLN A 238 4.80 -3.74 -17.16
N ARG A 239 4.36 -2.89 -18.10
CA ARG A 239 4.33 -1.44 -17.90
C ARG A 239 3.38 -1.05 -16.77
N THR A 240 2.20 -1.66 -16.69
CA THR A 240 1.25 -1.43 -15.60
C THR A 240 1.86 -1.76 -14.25
N LEU A 241 2.47 -2.93 -14.12
CA LEU A 241 3.07 -3.36 -12.87
C LEU A 241 4.23 -2.45 -12.46
N LEU A 242 5.02 -1.95 -13.42
CA LEU A 242 6.06 -0.95 -13.15
C LEU A 242 5.46 0.35 -12.61
N VAL A 243 4.41 0.87 -13.26
CA VAL A 243 3.73 2.10 -12.81
C VAL A 243 3.11 1.90 -11.43
N LEU A 244 2.46 0.75 -11.17
CA LEU A 244 1.92 0.39 -9.86
C LEU A 244 3.01 0.37 -8.78
N THR A 245 4.18 -0.20 -9.10
CA THR A 245 5.32 -0.25 -8.17
C THR A 245 5.86 1.15 -7.86
N LEU A 246 6.01 1.99 -8.89
CA LEU A 246 6.49 3.36 -8.71
C LEU A 246 5.48 4.21 -7.93
N ALA A 247 4.19 4.06 -8.22
CA ALA A 247 3.12 4.69 -7.46
C ALA A 247 3.19 4.29 -5.98
N PHE A 248 3.30 2.99 -5.70
CA PHE A 248 3.50 2.49 -4.34
C PHE A 248 4.74 3.11 -3.68
N ALA A 249 5.91 3.05 -4.32
CA ALA A 249 7.15 3.58 -3.76
C ALA A 249 7.02 5.08 -3.41
N LEU A 250 6.49 5.88 -4.33
CA LEU A 250 6.37 7.32 -4.15
C LEU A 250 5.29 7.71 -3.13
N CYS A 251 4.17 6.99 -3.10
CA CYS A 251 3.07 7.29 -2.18
C CYS A 251 3.39 6.91 -0.72
N TRP A 252 4.20 5.87 -0.51
CA TRP A 252 4.51 5.34 0.82
C TRP A 252 5.83 5.86 1.40
N LEU A 253 6.76 6.31 0.57
CA LEU A 253 8.02 6.86 1.05
C LEU A 253 7.86 8.00 2.08
N PRO A 254 6.97 9.00 1.88
CA PRO A 254 6.87 10.13 2.80
C PRO A 254 6.48 9.69 4.21
N ILE A 255 5.52 8.76 4.35
CA ILE A 255 5.05 8.33 5.67
C ILE A 255 6.12 7.53 6.41
N HIS A 256 6.83 6.64 5.71
CA HIS A 256 7.92 5.89 6.31
C HIS A 256 9.11 6.77 6.74
N ILE A 257 9.43 7.81 5.97
CA ILE A 257 10.45 8.78 6.38
C ILE A 257 10.01 9.49 7.66
N LEU A 258 8.76 9.97 7.72
CA LEU A 258 8.25 10.67 8.90
C LEU A 258 8.19 9.76 10.14
N GLU A 259 7.80 8.50 9.98
CA GLU A 259 7.83 7.49 11.04
C GLU A 259 9.26 7.26 11.53
N LEU A 260 10.22 7.05 10.64
CA LEU A 260 11.63 6.87 11.04
C LEU A 260 12.21 8.09 11.74
N LEU A 261 11.91 9.30 11.26
CA LEU A 261 12.34 10.55 11.91
C LEU A 261 11.73 10.70 13.31
N TYR A 262 10.46 10.30 13.47
CA TYR A 262 9.79 10.28 14.77
C TYR A 262 10.42 9.26 15.73
N CYS A 263 10.59 8.00 15.28
CA CYS A 263 11.08 6.93 16.14
C CYS A 263 12.58 7.05 16.47
N SER A 264 13.39 7.67 15.60
CA SER A 264 14.83 7.86 15.81
C SER A 264 15.17 8.98 16.79
N GLN A 265 14.18 9.77 17.23
CA GLN A 265 14.38 10.98 18.04
C GLN A 265 15.36 12.00 17.41
N LEU A 266 15.62 11.89 16.10
CA LEU A 266 16.51 12.80 15.37
C LEU A 266 16.00 14.25 15.38
N LEU A 267 14.68 14.42 15.49
CA LEU A 267 14.05 15.72 15.71
C LEU A 267 13.99 16.00 17.21
N SER A 268 14.79 16.96 17.70
CA SER A 268 14.72 17.39 19.09
C SER A 268 13.31 17.89 19.42
N ASN A 269 12.88 17.75 20.68
CA ASN A 269 11.58 18.30 21.14
C ASN A 269 11.46 19.81 20.84
N SER A 270 12.57 20.55 20.87
CA SER A 270 12.63 21.96 20.49
C SER A 270 12.45 22.21 18.99
N PHE A 271 12.91 21.30 18.12
CA PHE A 271 12.65 21.37 16.68
C PHE A 271 11.19 21.04 16.38
N TYR A 272 10.65 20.00 17.03
CA TYR A 272 9.27 19.59 16.86
C TYR A 272 8.29 20.71 17.26
N SER A 273 8.48 21.33 18.42
CA SER A 273 7.62 22.42 18.88
C SER A 273 7.70 23.65 17.96
N LYS A 274 8.90 23.98 17.45
CA LYS A 274 9.10 25.11 16.53
C LYS A 274 8.52 24.88 15.13
N HIS A 275 8.45 23.63 14.69
CA HIS A 275 8.02 23.26 13.33
C HIS A 275 6.75 22.40 13.31
N VAL A 276 5.95 22.45 14.38
CA VAL A 276 4.77 21.58 14.55
C VAL A 276 3.79 21.69 13.37
N HIS A 277 3.59 22.88 12.81
CA HIS A 277 2.71 23.09 11.65
C HIS A 277 3.23 22.40 10.38
N ILE A 278 4.53 22.53 10.12
CA ILE A 278 5.17 21.93 8.94
C ILE A 278 5.15 20.41 9.06
N LEU A 279 5.46 19.88 10.25
CA LEU A 279 5.46 18.44 10.51
C LEU A 279 4.05 17.86 10.48
N THR A 280 3.06 18.60 10.98
CA THR A 280 1.64 18.23 10.88
C THR A 280 1.21 18.19 9.42
N ALA A 281 1.43 19.25 8.65
CA ALA A 281 1.11 19.29 7.22
C ALA A 281 1.84 18.18 6.43
N ALA A 282 3.10 17.90 6.72
CA ALA A 282 3.86 16.82 6.10
C ALA A 282 3.23 15.46 6.41
N ARG A 283 2.84 15.21 7.67
CA ARG A 283 2.16 13.97 8.09
C ARG A 283 0.80 13.82 7.39
N VAL A 284 0.03 14.90 7.29
CA VAL A 284 -1.23 14.95 6.54
C VAL A 284 -1.04 14.53 5.08
N ILE A 285 -0.08 15.17 4.39
CA ILE A 285 0.21 14.89 2.99
C ILE A 285 0.69 13.44 2.83
N ALA A 286 1.54 12.97 3.73
CA ALA A 286 2.07 11.62 3.70
C ALA A 286 1.00 10.54 3.87
N HIS A 287 0.07 10.71 4.83
CA HIS A 287 -1.09 9.82 4.97
C HIS A 287 -2.02 9.91 3.76
N GLY A 288 -2.30 11.12 3.26
CA GLY A 288 -3.13 11.30 2.07
C GLY A 288 -2.56 10.55 0.85
N LEU A 289 -1.25 10.65 0.62
CA LEU A 289 -0.55 9.92 -0.43
C LEU A 289 -0.63 8.40 -0.23
N SER A 290 -0.38 7.91 0.99
CA SER A 290 -0.39 6.47 1.25
C SER A 290 -1.77 5.84 1.02
N TYR A 291 -2.86 6.50 1.43
CA TYR A 291 -4.22 6.04 1.12
C TYR A 291 -4.57 6.19 -0.37
N PHE A 292 -4.10 7.27 -1.02
CA PHE A 292 -4.35 7.48 -2.45
C PHE A 292 -3.75 6.36 -3.32
N ASN A 293 -2.68 5.69 -2.86
CA ASN A 293 -2.14 4.52 -3.54
C ASN A 293 -3.21 3.43 -3.81
N SER A 294 -4.09 3.17 -2.86
CA SER A 294 -5.17 2.19 -3.00
C SER A 294 -6.24 2.59 -4.02
N CYS A 295 -6.33 3.88 -4.38
CA CYS A 295 -7.19 4.38 -5.45
C CYS A 295 -6.57 4.23 -6.84
N LEU A 296 -5.24 4.25 -6.93
CA LEU A 296 -4.53 4.16 -8.22
C LEU A 296 -4.66 2.77 -8.85
N ASN A 297 -4.77 1.73 -8.04
CA ASN A 297 -4.78 0.34 -8.50
C ASN A 297 -5.92 0.06 -9.50
N PRO A 298 -7.21 0.30 -9.18
CA PRO A 298 -8.32 0.16 -10.14
C PRO A 298 -8.15 0.97 -11.43
N VAL A 299 -7.71 2.22 -11.33
CA VAL A 299 -7.51 3.12 -12.48
C VAL A 299 -6.45 2.55 -13.42
N LEU A 300 -5.34 2.07 -12.87
CA LEU A 300 -4.25 1.47 -13.64
C LEU A 300 -4.68 0.14 -14.26
N TYR A 301 -5.51 -0.67 -13.60
CA TYR A 301 -6.10 -1.85 -14.24
C TYR A 301 -7.01 -1.48 -15.42
N ALA A 302 -7.82 -0.43 -15.28
CA ALA A 302 -8.72 0.04 -16.33
C ALA A 302 -7.98 0.51 -17.59
N ILE A 303 -6.93 1.32 -17.41
CA ILE A 303 -6.16 1.90 -18.52
C ILE A 303 -5.43 0.82 -19.32
N PHE A 304 -4.86 -0.17 -18.62
CA PHE A 304 -3.92 -1.09 -19.26
C PHE A 304 -4.48 -2.49 -19.55
N ASN A 305 -5.56 -2.92 -18.88
CA ASN A 305 -6.36 -4.07 -19.29
C ASN A 305 -7.65 -3.58 -19.95
N LYS A 306 -7.60 -3.18 -21.23
CA LYS A 306 -8.81 -2.78 -21.98
C LYS A 306 -9.93 -3.85 -21.97
N SER A 307 -9.56 -5.14 -21.87
CA SER A 307 -10.49 -6.26 -21.72
C SER A 307 -11.19 -6.35 -20.36
N TYR A 308 -10.76 -5.54 -19.38
CA TYR A 308 -11.33 -5.51 -18.04
C TYR A 308 -12.73 -4.90 -18.06
N PHE A 309 -12.90 -3.77 -18.75
CA PHE A 309 -14.15 -3.01 -18.78
C PHE A 309 -14.92 -3.10 -20.10
N SER A 310 -14.27 -3.49 -21.21
CA SER A 310 -14.99 -3.79 -22.44
C SER A 310 -15.74 -5.12 -22.27
N GLY A 311 -17.04 -5.04 -21.94
CA GLY A 311 -17.93 -6.18 -21.97
C GLY A 311 -17.95 -6.81 -23.36
N GLY A 312 -17.37 -8.00 -23.47
CA GLY A 312 -17.75 -8.95 -24.51
C GLY A 312 -18.77 -9.89 -23.90
N LEU A 313 -20.04 -9.64 -24.22
CA LEU A 313 -21.01 -10.72 -24.38
C LEU A 313 -20.57 -11.58 -25.56
#